data_AF-A0A529HHL8-F1
#
_entry.id   AF-A0A529HHL8-F1
#
_cell.length_a   1.000
_cell.length_b   1.000
_cell.length_c   1.000
_cell.angle_alpha   90.00
_cell.angle_beta   90.00
_cell.angle_gamma   90.00
#
_symmetry.space_group_name_H-M   'P 1'
#
loop_
_entity.id
_entity.type
_entity.pdbx_description
1 polymer ?
#
loop_
_entity_poly.entity_id
_entity_poly.type
_entity_poly.pdbx_seq_one_letter_code
_entity_poly.pdbx_strand_id
1 'polypeptide(L)'
;NLVVQTNVMESAFRCEVRKLLFLGSSCIYPKLAPQPIPEDALLTGPLEPTNEWYAVAKIAGLKLCQAYRRQYGVDYISAMPTNLYGPGDNFDLTSSHVVPALMRKAHEVKRAGGKQLEVWGSGRPMREFLHVDDAADALVWLLKNYSGDGHVNVGSGE
;
A
#
# COMPACT_ATOMS: atom_id res chain seq x y z
N ASN A 1 -3.37 3.11 -13.58
CA ASN A 1 -2.08 3.16 -12.84
C ASN A 1 -0.95 3.69 -13.70
N LEU A 2 -0.48 2.96 -14.72
CA LEU A 2 0.66 3.38 -15.57
C LEU A 2 0.52 4.80 -16.17
N VAL A 3 -0.61 5.10 -16.83
CA VAL A 3 -0.83 6.43 -17.42
C VAL A 3 -0.80 7.54 -16.35
N VAL A 4 -1.49 7.31 -15.23
CA VAL A 4 -1.59 8.30 -14.14
C VAL A 4 -0.22 8.58 -13.53
N GLN A 5 0.51 7.54 -13.12
CA GLN A 5 1.80 7.72 -12.46
C GLN A 5 2.85 8.35 -13.39
N THR A 6 2.88 7.94 -14.66
CA THR A 6 3.82 8.50 -15.65
C THR A 6 3.52 9.96 -15.90
N ASN A 7 2.26 10.32 -16.12
CA ASN A 7 1.88 11.71 -16.37
C ASN A 7 2.17 12.60 -15.17
N VAL A 8 1.87 12.14 -13.94
CA VAL A 8 2.13 12.91 -12.72
C VAL A 8 3.63 13.09 -12.50
N MET A 9 4.44 12.04 -12.60
CA MET A 9 5.89 12.13 -12.36
C MET A 9 6.59 12.98 -13.43
N GLU A 10 6.24 12.81 -14.70
CA GLU A 10 6.79 13.62 -15.79
C GLU A 10 6.39 15.09 -15.66
N SER A 11 5.12 15.36 -15.33
CA SER A 11 4.66 16.73 -15.11
C SER A 11 5.34 17.35 -13.90
N ALA A 12 5.49 16.60 -12.81
CA ALA A 12 6.21 17.04 -11.62
C ALA A 12 7.65 17.42 -11.96
N PHE A 13 8.31 16.63 -12.83
CA PHE A 13 9.67 16.90 -13.26
C PHE A 13 9.76 18.18 -14.09
N ARG A 14 8.89 18.33 -15.09
CA ARG A 14 8.83 19.53 -15.95
C ARG A 14 8.47 20.81 -15.18
N CYS A 15 7.70 20.67 -14.10
CA CYS A 15 7.33 21.78 -13.22
C CYS A 15 8.31 21.99 -12.06
N GLU A 16 9.47 21.33 -12.06
CA GLU A 16 10.52 21.49 -11.05
C GLU A 16 10.02 21.23 -9.62
N VAL A 17 9.13 20.24 -9.45
CA VAL A 17 8.65 19.83 -8.14
C VAL A 17 9.83 19.31 -7.32
N ARG A 18 10.10 19.99 -6.20
CA ARG A 18 11.27 19.72 -5.34
C ARG A 18 11.30 18.29 -4.80
N LYS A 19 10.13 17.74 -4.46
CA LYS A 19 10.00 16.43 -3.83
C LYS A 19 8.65 15.80 -4.15
N LEU A 20 8.67 14.51 -4.44
CA LEU A 20 7.47 13.71 -4.72
C LEU A 20 7.56 12.40 -3.94
N LEU A 21 6.44 11.99 -3.34
CA LEU A 21 6.30 10.67 -2.73
C LEU A 21 5.32 9.85 -3.57
N PHE A 22 5.78 8.69 -4.06
CA PHE A 22 4.96 7.71 -4.74
C PHE A 22 4.48 6.63 -3.76
N LEU A 23 3.18 6.35 -3.76
CA LEU A 23 2.60 5.28 -2.97
C LEU A 23 2.54 3.99 -3.79
N GLY A 24 3.32 2.99 -3.36
CA GLY A 24 3.16 1.60 -3.78
C GLY A 24 2.07 0.89 -2.99
N SER A 25 2.28 -0.39 -2.73
CA SER A 25 1.40 -1.24 -1.91
C SER A 25 2.17 -2.48 -1.49
N SER A 26 1.88 -3.08 -0.33
CA SER A 26 2.46 -4.36 0.09
C SER A 26 2.20 -5.51 -0.90
N CYS A 27 1.19 -5.42 -1.77
CA CYS A 27 0.90 -6.44 -2.78
C CYS A 27 1.91 -6.50 -3.95
N ILE A 28 2.92 -5.62 -3.97
CA ILE A 28 3.99 -5.66 -4.98
C ILE A 28 5.05 -6.73 -4.69
N TYR A 29 5.06 -7.28 -3.48
CA TYR A 29 5.99 -8.31 -3.08
C TYR A 29 5.58 -9.68 -3.60
N PRO A 30 6.54 -10.61 -3.79
CA PRO A 30 6.24 -11.98 -4.18
C PRO A 30 5.25 -12.65 -3.22
N LYS A 31 4.39 -13.51 -3.77
CA LYS A 31 3.37 -14.26 -3.00
C LYS A 31 3.97 -15.06 -1.83
N LEU A 32 5.19 -15.57 -2.02
CA LEU A 32 5.92 -16.41 -1.08
C LEU A 32 7.17 -15.71 -0.50
N ALA A 33 7.13 -14.38 -0.38
CA ALA A 33 8.18 -13.62 0.27
C ALA A 33 8.39 -14.06 1.73
N PRO A 34 9.61 -13.98 2.28
CA PRO A 34 9.86 -14.25 3.69
C PRO A 34 9.07 -13.29 4.58
N GLN A 35 8.79 -13.71 5.82
CA GLN A 35 8.06 -12.92 6.80
C GLN A 35 8.96 -12.63 8.02
N PRO A 36 9.03 -11.37 8.50
CA PRO A 36 8.45 -10.16 7.91
C PRO A 36 9.06 -9.85 6.54
N ILE A 37 8.31 -9.18 5.65
CA ILE A 37 8.76 -8.90 4.27
C ILE A 37 9.76 -7.74 4.25
N PRO A 38 11.06 -7.96 3.98
CA PRO A 38 12.01 -6.87 3.80
C PRO A 38 11.87 -6.20 2.43
N GLU A 39 12.36 -4.97 2.29
CA GLU A 39 12.30 -4.21 1.04
C GLU A 39 13.04 -4.90 -0.12
N ASP A 40 14.11 -5.62 0.17
CA ASP A 40 14.92 -6.37 -0.80
C ASP A 40 14.23 -7.64 -1.33
N ALA A 41 13.09 -8.04 -0.75
CA ALA A 41 12.24 -9.11 -1.29
C ALA A 41 11.56 -8.73 -2.61
N LEU A 42 11.52 -7.43 -2.96
CA LEU A 42 10.90 -6.95 -4.19
C LEU A 42 11.52 -7.64 -5.43
N LEU A 43 10.67 -8.18 -6.31
CA LEU A 43 11.07 -8.88 -7.54
C LEU A 43 11.91 -10.15 -7.36
N THR A 44 11.92 -10.76 -6.17
CA THR A 44 12.64 -12.02 -5.92
C THR A 44 11.85 -13.29 -6.28
N GLY A 45 10.59 -13.16 -6.71
CA GLY A 45 9.71 -14.28 -7.05
C GLY A 45 8.38 -13.86 -7.70
N PRO A 46 7.49 -14.82 -7.99
CA PRO A 46 6.22 -14.55 -8.66
C PRO A 46 5.24 -13.77 -7.76
N LEU A 47 4.45 -12.91 -8.39
CA LEU A 47 3.39 -12.12 -7.74
C LEU A 47 2.14 -12.96 -7.48
N GLU A 48 1.23 -12.45 -6.65
CA GLU A 48 -0.11 -13.03 -6.50
C GLU A 48 -0.95 -12.77 -7.77
N PRO A 49 -1.46 -13.82 -8.46
CA PRO A 49 -2.19 -13.67 -9.73
C PRO A 49 -3.40 -12.73 -9.67
N THR A 50 -4.12 -12.67 -8.54
CA THR A 50 -5.30 -11.81 -8.43
C THR A 50 -4.97 -10.32 -8.48
N ASN A 51 -3.75 -9.94 -8.07
CA ASN A 51 -3.31 -8.55 -7.97
C ASN A 51 -2.18 -8.21 -8.94
N GLU A 52 -1.74 -9.15 -9.79
CA GLU A 52 -0.51 -9.04 -10.57
C GLU A 52 -0.49 -7.79 -11.46
N TRP A 53 -1.61 -7.47 -12.12
CA TRP A 53 -1.71 -6.32 -13.03
C TRP A 53 -1.54 -4.99 -12.30
N TYR A 54 -2.12 -4.89 -11.11
CA TYR A 54 -1.97 -3.72 -10.25
C TYR A 54 -0.55 -3.64 -9.67
N ALA A 55 -0.01 -4.77 -9.20
CA ALA A 55 1.32 -4.89 -8.65
C ALA A 55 2.40 -4.50 -9.67
N VAL A 56 2.34 -5.03 -10.89
CA VAL A 56 3.27 -4.66 -11.99
C VAL A 56 3.24 -3.17 -12.26
N ALA A 57 2.06 -2.54 -12.29
CA ALA A 57 1.97 -1.11 -12.50
C ALA A 57 2.62 -0.30 -11.36
N LYS A 58 2.41 -0.71 -10.10
CA LYS A 58 3.05 -0.07 -8.93
C LYS A 58 4.56 -0.27 -8.89
N ILE A 59 5.05 -1.45 -9.26
CA ILE A 59 6.49 -1.73 -9.43
C ILE A 59 7.08 -0.79 -10.48
N ALA A 60 6.40 -0.64 -11.63
CA ALA A 60 6.85 0.28 -12.68
C ALA A 60 6.92 1.73 -12.17
N GLY A 61 5.98 2.16 -11.32
CA GLY A 61 5.97 3.52 -10.75
C GLY A 61 7.14 3.75 -9.79
N LEU A 62 7.43 2.76 -8.94
CA LEU A 62 8.61 2.77 -8.07
C LEU A 62 9.90 2.84 -8.89
N LYS A 63 10.03 2.01 -9.93
CA LYS A 63 11.20 2.05 -10.83
C LYS A 63 11.30 3.37 -11.59
N LEU A 64 10.17 4.01 -11.89
CA LEU A 64 10.15 5.34 -12.49
C LEU A 64 10.72 6.39 -11.52
N CYS A 65 10.33 6.39 -10.24
CA CYS A 65 10.95 7.25 -9.23
C CYS A 65 12.47 7.06 -9.17
N GLN A 66 12.93 5.81 -9.10
CA GLN A 66 14.37 5.48 -9.07
C GLN A 66 15.10 5.97 -10.34
N ALA A 67 14.50 5.77 -11.52
CA ALA A 67 15.07 6.21 -12.78
C ALA A 67 15.22 7.74 -12.85
N TYR A 68 14.17 8.49 -12.48
CA TYR A 68 14.23 9.96 -12.46
C TYR A 68 15.27 10.47 -11.47
N ARG A 69 15.36 9.87 -10.27
CA ARG A 69 16.37 10.23 -9.27
C ARG A 69 17.78 10.03 -9.79
N ARG A 70 18.07 8.87 -10.39
CA ARG A 70 19.40 8.52 -10.89
C ARG A 70 19.80 9.34 -12.12
N GLN A 71 18.85 9.64 -13.00
CA GLN A 71 19.12 10.36 -14.25
C GLN A 71 19.18 11.88 -14.05
N TYR A 72 18.28 12.43 -13.23
CA TYR A 72 18.07 13.88 -13.13
C TYR A 72 18.34 14.47 -11.74
N GLY A 73 18.64 13.64 -10.73
CA GLY A 73 18.94 14.10 -9.38
C GLY A 73 17.73 14.61 -8.57
N VAL A 74 16.49 14.35 -9.02
CA VAL A 74 15.29 14.77 -8.29
C VAL A 74 15.04 13.96 -7.02
N ASP A 75 14.41 14.58 -6.01
CA ASP A 75 14.06 13.91 -4.74
C ASP A 75 12.72 13.17 -4.83
N TYR A 76 12.64 12.17 -5.70
CA TYR A 76 11.45 11.33 -5.82
C TYR A 76 11.64 10.06 -4.97
N ILE A 77 10.78 9.86 -3.98
CA ILE A 77 10.84 8.77 -3.02
C ILE A 77 9.59 7.88 -3.14
N SER A 78 9.66 6.65 -2.63
CA SER A 78 8.54 5.70 -2.65
C SER A 78 8.27 5.11 -1.26
N ALA A 79 7.00 4.95 -0.91
CA ALA A 79 6.55 4.30 0.32
C ALA A 79 5.60 3.14 0.03
N MET A 80 5.71 2.05 0.79
CA MET A 80 4.90 0.85 0.69
C MET A 80 4.05 0.66 1.94
N PRO A 81 2.86 1.27 2.00
CA PRO A 81 1.93 0.99 3.08
C PRO A 81 1.45 -0.46 3.05
N THR A 82 1.27 -1.04 4.23
CA THR A 82 0.54 -2.29 4.46
C THR A 82 -0.97 -2.09 4.29
N ASN A 83 -1.81 -3.05 4.71
CA ASN A 83 -3.26 -2.91 4.61
C ASN A 83 -3.73 -1.73 5.49
N LEU A 84 -4.31 -0.72 4.86
CA LEU A 84 -4.84 0.45 5.56
C LEU A 84 -6.29 0.23 5.96
N TYR A 85 -6.69 0.84 7.08
CA TYR A 85 -8.08 0.96 7.49
C TYR A 85 -8.32 2.31 8.19
N GLY A 86 -9.56 2.79 8.20
CA GLY A 86 -9.90 4.01 8.92
C GLY A 86 -11.09 4.76 8.33
N PRO A 87 -11.31 6.02 8.73
CA PRO A 87 -12.35 6.88 8.16
C PRO A 87 -12.23 7.02 6.64
N GLY A 88 -13.36 6.99 5.93
CA GLY A 88 -13.42 7.12 4.47
C GLY A 88 -13.22 5.82 3.69
N ASP A 89 -13.05 4.69 4.37
CA ASP A 89 -12.98 3.37 3.73
C ASP A 89 -14.33 2.93 3.12
N ASN A 90 -14.30 1.91 2.27
CA ASN A 90 -15.48 1.33 1.66
C ASN A 90 -16.14 0.30 2.59
N PHE A 91 -17.34 0.61 3.10
CA PHE A 91 -18.13 -0.28 3.96
C PHE A 91 -19.22 -1.08 3.22
N ASP A 92 -19.16 -1.14 1.89
CA ASP A 92 -20.04 -1.98 1.08
C ASP A 92 -19.63 -3.46 1.18
N LEU A 93 -20.53 -4.35 1.61
CA LEU A 93 -20.19 -5.75 1.88
C LEU A 93 -19.75 -6.58 0.66
N THR A 94 -19.97 -6.10 -0.56
CA THR A 94 -19.58 -6.80 -1.79
C THR A 94 -18.19 -6.41 -2.28
N SER A 95 -17.77 -5.19 -1.98
CA SER A 95 -16.54 -4.57 -2.52
C SER A 95 -15.57 -4.09 -1.44
N SER A 96 -15.90 -4.26 -0.17
CA SER A 96 -15.08 -3.85 0.98
C SER A 96 -13.92 -4.79 1.25
N HIS A 97 -12.87 -4.22 1.85
CA HIS A 97 -11.77 -4.99 2.42
C HIS A 97 -12.15 -5.60 3.77
N VAL A 98 -11.30 -6.49 4.30
CA VAL A 98 -11.61 -7.33 5.46
C VAL A 98 -12.04 -6.53 6.71
N VAL A 99 -11.34 -5.46 7.07
CA VAL A 99 -11.67 -4.65 8.26
C VAL A 99 -13.03 -3.97 8.14
N PRO A 100 -13.31 -3.14 7.11
CA PRO A 100 -14.62 -2.50 6.98
C PRO A 100 -15.75 -3.53 6.79
N ALA A 101 -15.50 -4.65 6.09
CA ALA A 101 -16.48 -5.73 5.95
C ALA A 101 -16.87 -6.33 7.30
N LEU A 102 -15.88 -6.67 8.13
CA LEU A 102 -16.12 -7.26 9.46
C LEU A 102 -16.80 -6.26 10.41
N MET A 103 -16.37 -5.00 10.40
CA MET A 103 -17.03 -3.93 11.16
C MET A 103 -18.49 -3.78 10.76
N ARG A 104 -18.78 -3.77 9.45
CA ARG A 104 -20.15 -3.65 8.95
C ARG A 104 -20.99 -4.85 9.34
N LYS A 105 -20.50 -6.08 9.16
CA LYS A 105 -21.24 -7.29 9.55
C LYS A 105 -21.52 -7.33 11.06
N ALA A 106 -20.54 -6.99 11.89
CA ALA A 106 -20.72 -6.92 13.35
C ALA A 106 -21.77 -5.87 13.74
N HIS A 107 -21.77 -4.71 13.08
CA HIS A 107 -22.77 -3.67 13.29
C HIS A 107 -24.19 -4.16 12.96
N GLU A 108 -24.38 -4.82 11.82
CA GLU A 108 -25.70 -5.35 11.41
C GLU A 108 -26.19 -6.46 12.36
N VAL A 109 -25.31 -7.39 12.76
CA VAL A 109 -25.65 -8.44 13.74
C VAL A 109 -26.10 -7.83 15.07
N LYS A 110 -25.36 -6.84 15.57
CA LYS A 110 -25.72 -6.13 16.81
C LYS A 110 -27.08 -5.44 16.69
N ARG A 111 -27.34 -4.76 15.57
CA ARG A 111 -28.62 -4.08 15.33
C ARG A 111 -29.81 -5.05 15.25
N ALA A 112 -29.58 -6.25 14.75
CA ALA A 112 -30.59 -7.31 14.68
C ALA A 112 -30.74 -8.10 16.00
N GLY A 113 -29.97 -7.78 17.06
CA GLY A 113 -29.97 -8.55 18.31
C GLY A 113 -29.33 -9.93 18.20
N GLY A 114 -28.58 -10.20 17.12
CA GLY A 114 -27.87 -11.44 16.91
C GLY A 114 -26.67 -11.59 17.84
N LYS A 115 -26.26 -12.84 18.08
CA LYS A 115 -25.13 -13.19 18.98
C LYS A 115 -23.94 -13.83 18.26
N GLN A 116 -24.04 -14.06 16.95
CA GLN A 116 -23.05 -14.77 16.16
C GLN A 116 -22.80 -14.04 14.85
N LEU A 117 -21.53 -14.02 14.43
CA LEU A 117 -21.06 -13.45 13.19
C LEU A 117 -20.26 -14.52 12.44
N GLU A 118 -20.64 -14.80 11.20
CA GLU A 118 -19.91 -15.75 10.36
C GLU A 118 -18.72 -15.07 9.67
N VAL A 119 -17.56 -15.71 9.77
CA VAL A 119 -16.31 -15.33 9.09
C VAL A 119 -15.78 -16.55 8.35
N TRP A 120 -15.53 -16.40 7.05
CA TRP A 120 -15.07 -17.50 6.20
C TRP A 120 -13.62 -17.87 6.50
N GLY A 121 -13.35 -19.17 6.52
CA GLY A 121 -12.01 -19.73 6.71
C GLY A 121 -11.70 -20.16 8.14
N SER A 122 -10.46 -20.60 8.38
CA SER A 122 -10.05 -21.17 9.66
C SER A 122 -9.63 -20.14 10.72
N GLY A 123 -9.54 -18.86 10.35
CA GLY A 123 -9.00 -17.80 11.21
C GLY A 123 -7.48 -17.87 11.45
N ARG A 124 -6.78 -18.86 10.88
CA ARG A 124 -5.32 -19.01 11.00
C ARG A 124 -4.47 -17.99 10.22
N PRO A 125 -4.89 -17.47 9.04
CA PRO A 125 -4.06 -16.53 8.30
C PRO A 125 -3.80 -15.23 9.09
N MET A 126 -2.53 -14.85 9.22
CA MET A 126 -2.13 -13.58 9.85
C MET A 126 -2.15 -12.45 8.83
N ARG A 127 -2.48 -11.23 9.28
CA ARG A 127 -2.55 -10.01 8.48
C ARG A 127 -2.11 -8.83 9.34
N GLU A 128 -1.29 -7.98 8.74
CA GLU A 128 -0.91 -6.69 9.31
C GLU A 128 -1.90 -5.61 8.85
N PHE A 129 -2.22 -4.67 9.74
CA PHE A 129 -3.04 -3.50 9.46
C PHE A 129 -2.41 -2.24 10.08
N LEU A 130 -2.56 -1.12 9.37
CA LEU A 130 -2.13 0.20 9.83
C LEU A 130 -3.31 1.18 9.72
N HIS A 131 -3.54 1.97 10.77
CA HIS A 131 -4.58 3.00 10.72
C HIS A 131 -4.18 4.09 9.70
N VAL A 132 -5.17 4.65 8.99
CA VAL A 132 -4.91 5.64 7.93
C VAL A 132 -4.24 6.92 8.46
N ASP A 133 -4.49 7.31 9.71
CA ASP A 133 -3.85 8.47 10.32
C ASP A 133 -2.36 8.20 10.59
N ASP A 134 -2.00 7.01 11.09
CA ASP A 134 -0.59 6.62 11.28
C ASP A 134 0.14 6.53 9.94
N ALA A 135 -0.54 6.02 8.91
CA ALA A 135 0.00 6.03 7.56
C ALA A 135 0.23 7.46 7.08
N ALA A 136 -0.73 8.37 7.25
CA ALA A 136 -0.57 9.78 6.87
C ALA A 136 0.60 10.44 7.59
N ASP A 137 0.75 10.23 8.90
CA ASP A 137 1.85 10.74 9.69
C ASP A 137 3.21 10.21 9.21
N ALA A 138 3.30 8.91 8.93
CA ALA A 138 4.50 8.29 8.37
C ALA A 138 4.86 8.87 6.99
N LEU A 139 3.88 9.08 6.10
CA LEU A 139 4.11 9.66 4.78
C LEU A 139 4.59 11.12 4.86
N VAL A 140 4.00 11.92 5.76
CA VAL A 140 4.45 13.29 6.02
C VAL A 140 5.86 13.29 6.61
N TRP A 141 6.17 12.35 7.50
CA TRP A 141 7.50 12.20 8.06
C TRP A 141 8.52 11.83 6.98
N LEU A 142 8.22 10.89 6.08
CA LEU A 142 9.09 10.50 4.97
C LEU A 142 9.35 11.67 4.03
N LEU A 143 8.31 12.44 3.68
CA LEU A 143 8.46 13.65 2.88
C LEU A 143 9.42 14.67 3.52
N LYS A 144 9.41 14.80 4.85
CA LYS A 144 10.28 15.74 5.56
C LYS A 144 11.70 15.22 5.79
N ASN A 145 11.87 13.92 6.02
CA ASN A 145 13.09 13.39 6.63
C ASN A 145 13.83 12.33 5.80
N TYR A 146 13.19 11.70 4.81
CA TYR A 146 13.79 10.64 4.01
C TYR A 146 14.14 11.11 2.60
N SER A 147 15.35 10.81 2.14
CA SER A 147 15.81 11.10 0.77
C SER A 147 16.74 9.98 0.29
N GLY A 148 16.17 8.79 0.07
CA GLY A 148 16.90 7.63 -0.45
C GLY A 148 16.33 7.10 -1.77
N ASP A 149 17.14 6.32 -2.48
CA ASP A 149 16.75 5.61 -3.72
C ASP A 149 15.88 4.37 -3.42
N GLY A 150 16.09 3.76 -2.25
CA GLY A 150 15.27 2.66 -1.77
C GLY A 150 13.86 3.13 -1.43
N HIS A 151 12.90 2.24 -1.60
CA HIS A 151 11.59 2.45 -1.03
C HIS A 151 11.55 2.09 0.46
N VAL A 152 10.50 2.52 1.16
CA VAL A 152 10.35 2.28 2.60
C VAL A 152 9.02 1.59 2.88
N ASN A 153 9.05 0.44 3.57
CA ASN A 153 7.84 -0.19 4.08
C ASN A 153 7.21 0.66 5.20
N VAL A 154 5.89 0.79 5.17
CA VAL A 154 5.11 1.56 6.15
C VAL A 154 4.04 0.65 6.73
N GLY A 155 4.25 0.20 7.95
CA GLY A 155 3.42 -0.78 8.63
C GLY A 155 3.56 -0.69 10.14
N SER A 156 2.75 -1.46 10.86
CA SER A 156 2.84 -1.61 12.32
C SER A 156 3.92 -2.60 12.74
N GLY A 157 4.32 -3.52 11.86
CA GLY A 157 5.29 -4.57 12.15
C GLY A 157 4.71 -5.74 12.97
N GLU A 158 3.39 -5.81 13.11
CA GLU A 158 2.65 -6.78 13.94
C GLU A 158 1.67 -7.65 13.14
#